data_AF-A0A972ZA44-F1
#
_entry.id   AF-A0A972ZA44-F1
#
_cell.length_a   1.000
_cell.length_b   1.000
_cell.length_c   1.000
_cell.angle_alpha   90.00
_cell.angle_beta   90.00
_cell.angle_gamma   90.00
#
_symmetry.space_group_name_H-M   'P 1'
#
loop_
_entity.id
_entity.type
_entity.pdbx_description
1 polymer ?
#
loop_
_entity_poly.entity_id
_entity_poly.type
_entity_poly.pdbx_seq_one_letter_code
_entity_poly.pdbx_strand_id
1 'polypeptide(L)'
;MNFAVLGSGNGGRAFCGQIAQKGYPVVMYEPLEETPNYLRLKEEAAIFLKGDITAGGKLRGVTMDIKEAIDDADVIFIVVPSFAHPHIFQTMVPHLKNGQHVIIVPGNYGSFSLKEMISNSVVNPNISISETASLPYACRISNYNTVMIYKKKFQMKIATSPVDKNQAVLDIMNDVFSDTVRFFAGSNLLEMDLDNINYTLHPLPALLNYGDIEKNPETFRHYVDGLTPLISEQMMKMDEERLAVGKALGLTLLSTMDQLMMYYGQNKSKTYYEYVNSRESPYKDIVGHNVKSRYITEDVPCLHVPALKLANLVGVEMPITELCVKLSSLLHGVDYASEGTTLEKLGITDKTVEEIIAIAS
;
A
#
# COMPACT_ATOMS: atom_id res chain seq x y z
N MET A 1 15.67 9.06 -17.50
CA MET A 1 14.84 8.93 -16.29
C MET A 1 15.58 8.03 -15.31
N ASN A 2 15.93 8.58 -14.15
CA ASN A 2 16.61 7.90 -13.05
C ASN A 2 15.61 7.60 -11.93
N PHE A 3 15.76 6.44 -11.30
CA PHE A 3 14.85 5.97 -10.26
C PHE A 3 15.56 5.79 -8.91
N ALA A 4 14.82 6.05 -7.85
CA ALA A 4 15.14 5.60 -6.50
C ALA A 4 14.00 4.72 -5.98
N VAL A 5 14.34 3.65 -5.28
CA VAL A 5 13.37 2.82 -4.54
C VAL A 5 13.76 2.82 -3.07
N LEU A 6 12.94 3.51 -2.27
CA LEU A 6 13.08 3.60 -0.83
C LEU A 6 12.39 2.39 -0.19
N GLY A 7 13.20 1.40 0.19
CA GLY A 7 12.76 0.12 0.72
C GLY A 7 13.46 -1.06 0.04
N SER A 8 13.99 -1.97 0.85
CA SER A 8 14.72 -3.17 0.40
C SER A 8 13.99 -4.47 0.71
N GLY A 9 12.71 -4.39 1.10
CA GLY A 9 11.86 -5.55 1.39
C GLY A 9 11.32 -6.24 0.12
N ASN A 10 10.29 -7.07 0.28
CA ASN A 10 9.69 -7.85 -0.82
C ASN A 10 9.29 -6.98 -2.01
N GLY A 11 8.50 -5.93 -1.76
CA GLY A 11 8.03 -5.01 -2.79
C GLY A 11 9.15 -4.16 -3.36
N GLY A 12 9.99 -3.56 -2.51
CA GLY A 12 11.07 -2.68 -2.95
C GLY A 12 12.06 -3.38 -3.89
N ARG A 13 12.52 -4.59 -3.55
CA ARG A 13 13.35 -5.39 -4.45
C ARG A 13 12.62 -5.73 -5.75
N ALA A 14 11.33 -6.06 -5.67
CA ALA A 14 10.57 -6.35 -6.86
C ALA A 14 10.45 -5.15 -7.81
N PHE A 15 10.27 -3.93 -7.28
CA PHE A 15 10.30 -2.69 -8.07
C PHE A 15 11.67 -2.48 -8.71
N CYS A 16 12.75 -2.66 -7.96
CA CYS A 16 14.12 -2.57 -8.49
C CYS A 16 14.34 -3.51 -9.68
N GLY A 17 13.94 -4.78 -9.57
CA GLY A 17 14.06 -5.74 -10.67
C GLY A 17 13.24 -5.38 -11.91
N GLN A 18 12.01 -4.89 -11.70
CA GLN A 18 11.12 -4.44 -12.78
C GLN A 18 11.69 -3.21 -13.52
N ILE A 19 12.18 -2.22 -12.78
CA ILE A 19 12.78 -0.99 -13.35
C ILE A 19 14.08 -1.33 -14.10
N ALA A 20 14.94 -2.17 -13.50
CA ALA A 20 16.20 -2.58 -14.12
C ALA A 20 15.98 -3.37 -15.42
N GLN A 21 14.91 -4.18 -15.51
CA GLN A 21 14.53 -4.89 -16.73
C GLN A 21 14.24 -3.95 -17.91
N LYS A 22 13.77 -2.74 -17.63
CA LYS A 22 13.53 -1.69 -18.63
C LYS A 22 14.81 -0.94 -19.03
N GLY A 23 15.92 -1.22 -18.38
CA GLY A 23 17.21 -0.57 -18.63
C GLY A 23 17.35 0.79 -17.95
N TYR A 24 16.44 1.17 -17.05
CA TYR A 24 16.54 2.42 -16.33
C TYR A 24 17.55 2.34 -15.17
N PRO A 25 18.35 3.39 -14.94
CA PRO A 25 19.19 3.48 -13.74
C PRO A 25 18.33 3.57 -12.49
N VAL A 26 18.52 2.64 -11.55
CA VAL A 26 17.79 2.60 -10.27
C VAL A 26 18.73 2.44 -9.09
N VAL A 27 18.52 3.22 -8.03
CA VAL A 27 19.19 3.04 -6.74
C VAL A 27 18.21 2.50 -5.71
N MET A 28 18.62 1.42 -5.03
CA MET A 28 17.85 0.86 -3.92
C MET A 28 18.36 1.41 -2.59
N TYR A 29 17.45 1.84 -1.73
CA TYR A 29 17.76 2.29 -0.37
C TYR A 29 17.37 1.23 0.66
N GLU A 30 18.31 0.88 1.53
CA GLU A 30 18.15 0.00 2.69
C GLU A 30 17.94 0.84 3.96
N PRO A 31 16.72 0.89 4.53
CA PRO A 31 16.42 1.75 5.67
C PRO A 31 16.77 1.17 7.04
N LEU A 32 17.16 -0.11 7.13
CA LEU A 32 17.29 -0.79 8.42
C LEU A 32 18.74 -0.86 8.91
N GLU A 33 19.47 -1.89 8.50
CA GLU A 33 20.79 -2.19 9.04
C GLU A 33 21.69 -2.85 8.00
N GLU A 34 22.99 -2.75 8.23
CA GLU A 34 23.99 -3.41 7.39
C GLU A 34 24.03 -4.91 7.72
N THR A 35 23.43 -5.72 6.85
CA THR A 35 23.44 -7.19 6.94
C THR A 35 24.42 -7.82 5.94
N PRO A 36 24.87 -9.07 6.16
CA PRO A 36 25.68 -9.78 5.16
C PRO A 36 25.01 -9.87 3.77
N ASN A 37 23.69 -10.01 3.73
CA ASN A 37 22.93 -10.01 2.47
C ASN A 37 22.93 -8.62 1.82
N TYR A 38 22.84 -7.55 2.60
CA TYR A 38 22.97 -6.18 2.09
C TYR A 38 24.37 -5.94 1.51
N LEU A 39 25.44 -6.35 2.19
CA LEU A 39 26.81 -6.17 1.69
C LEU A 39 27.00 -6.85 0.32
N ARG A 40 26.49 -8.08 0.17
CA ARG A 40 26.48 -8.78 -1.10
C ARG A 40 25.64 -8.08 -2.17
N LEU A 41 24.46 -7.58 -1.80
CA LEU A 41 23.62 -6.79 -2.71
C LEU A 41 24.29 -5.50 -3.16
N LYS A 42 25.05 -4.85 -2.29
CA LYS A 42 25.80 -3.62 -2.58
C LYS A 42 26.94 -3.87 -3.55
N GLU A 43 27.66 -4.99 -3.38
CA GLU A 43 28.75 -5.39 -4.27
C GLU A 43 28.25 -5.82 -5.65
N GLU A 44 27.22 -6.68 -5.70
CA GLU A 44 26.73 -7.26 -6.95
C GLU A 44 25.75 -6.35 -7.70
N ALA A 45 25.00 -5.50 -6.96
CA ALA A 45 24.03 -4.53 -7.45
C ALA A 45 23.12 -5.07 -8.55
N ALA A 46 22.44 -6.20 -8.29
CA ALA A 46 21.49 -6.80 -9.23
C ALA A 46 20.29 -7.41 -8.50
N ILE A 47 19.12 -7.36 -9.12
CA ILE A 47 17.88 -7.97 -8.61
C ILE A 47 17.15 -8.71 -9.73
N PHE A 48 16.59 -9.88 -9.40
CA PHE A 48 15.86 -10.74 -10.31
C PHE A 48 14.49 -11.14 -9.75
N LEU A 49 13.49 -11.20 -10.63
CA LEU A 49 12.13 -11.65 -10.36
C LEU A 49 11.90 -13.00 -11.04
N LYS A 50 11.22 -13.90 -10.35
CA LYS A 50 10.81 -15.22 -10.88
C LYS A 50 9.34 -15.48 -10.56
N GLY A 51 8.67 -16.32 -11.36
CA GLY A 51 7.28 -16.71 -11.15
C GLY A 51 6.36 -16.11 -12.21
N ASP A 52 5.24 -15.54 -11.80
CA ASP A 52 4.22 -14.94 -12.68
C ASP A 52 4.78 -13.75 -13.50
N ILE A 53 5.90 -13.17 -13.04
CA ILE A 53 6.75 -12.25 -13.80
C ILE A 53 8.19 -12.79 -13.75
N THR A 54 8.85 -12.79 -14.91
CA THR A 54 10.31 -12.97 -15.00
C THR A 54 10.93 -11.68 -15.54
N ALA A 55 11.75 -11.04 -14.72
CA ALA A 55 12.38 -9.76 -15.01
C ALA A 55 13.65 -9.61 -14.16
N GLY A 56 14.50 -8.65 -14.47
CA GLY A 56 15.61 -8.27 -13.59
C GLY A 56 16.71 -7.54 -14.33
N GLY A 57 17.71 -7.12 -13.57
CA GLY A 57 18.85 -6.42 -14.14
C GLY A 57 19.80 -5.87 -13.10
N LYS A 58 20.83 -5.18 -13.59
CA LYS A 58 21.76 -4.43 -12.74
C LYS A 58 21.11 -3.13 -12.26
N LEU A 59 21.33 -2.83 -11.00
CA LEU A 59 21.01 -1.56 -10.37
C LEU A 59 22.17 -0.58 -10.61
N ARG A 60 21.88 0.72 -10.56
CA ARG A 60 22.92 1.78 -10.52
C ARG A 60 23.69 1.70 -9.21
N GLY A 61 23.02 1.36 -8.11
CA GLY A 61 23.63 1.21 -6.80
C GLY A 61 22.66 0.74 -5.72
N VAL A 62 23.22 0.41 -4.56
CA VAL A 62 22.49 0.10 -3.33
C VAL A 62 23.14 0.87 -2.20
N THR A 63 22.37 1.63 -1.44
CA THR A 63 22.90 2.50 -0.40
C THR A 63 22.03 2.51 0.85
N MET A 64 22.61 2.95 1.98
CA MET A 64 21.90 3.28 3.22
C MET A 64 21.89 4.80 3.45
N ASP A 65 22.38 5.60 2.50
CA ASP A 65 22.28 7.05 2.51
C ASP A 65 21.11 7.47 1.61
N ILE A 66 20.05 8.01 2.23
CA ILE A 66 18.85 8.44 1.50
C ILE A 66 19.14 9.61 0.55
N LYS A 67 20.08 10.49 0.92
CA LYS A 67 20.49 11.60 0.05
C LYS A 67 21.13 11.04 -1.20
N GLU A 68 22.06 10.09 -1.07
CA GLU A 68 22.70 9.42 -2.21
C GLU A 68 21.66 8.72 -3.10
N ALA A 69 20.66 8.07 -2.49
CA ALA A 69 19.61 7.38 -3.23
C ALA A 69 18.80 8.32 -4.13
N ILE A 70 18.43 9.51 -3.63
CA ILE A 70 17.47 10.40 -4.31
C ILE A 70 18.10 11.61 -5.02
N ASP A 71 19.40 11.88 -4.87
CA ASP A 71 20.04 13.11 -5.35
C ASP A 71 19.83 13.33 -6.86
N ASP A 72 19.95 12.26 -7.66
CA ASP A 72 19.82 12.29 -9.12
C ASP A 72 18.52 11.63 -9.62
N ALA A 73 17.60 11.29 -8.72
CA ALA A 73 16.38 10.58 -9.08
C ALA A 73 15.34 11.54 -9.68
N ASP A 74 14.77 11.16 -10.82
CA ASP A 74 13.57 11.82 -11.38
C ASP A 74 12.30 11.26 -10.73
N VAL A 75 12.32 9.97 -10.39
CA VAL A 75 11.19 9.23 -9.80
C VAL A 75 11.64 8.52 -8.53
N ILE A 76 10.91 8.71 -7.44
CA ILE A 76 11.19 8.13 -6.12
C ILE A 76 10.00 7.26 -5.72
N PHE A 77 10.21 5.95 -5.67
CA PHE A 77 9.23 5.01 -5.12
C PHE A 77 9.46 4.82 -3.63
N ILE A 78 8.39 4.92 -2.84
CA ILE A 78 8.40 4.60 -1.41
C ILE A 78 7.66 3.28 -1.23
N VAL A 79 8.41 2.20 -0.99
CA VAL A 79 7.90 0.82 -0.99
C VAL A 79 8.22 0.16 0.34
N VAL A 80 7.61 0.69 1.40
CA VAL A 80 7.76 0.24 2.78
C VAL A 80 6.38 0.08 3.44
N PRO A 81 6.27 -0.62 4.57
CA PRO A 81 5.05 -0.62 5.38
C PRO A 81 4.69 0.79 5.87
N SER A 82 3.41 1.06 6.08
CA SER A 82 2.91 2.40 6.43
C SER A 82 3.47 2.94 7.75
N PHE A 83 3.76 2.08 8.72
CA PHE A 83 4.40 2.49 9.98
C PHE A 83 5.82 3.07 9.77
N ALA A 84 6.46 2.78 8.64
CA ALA A 84 7.78 3.31 8.30
C ALA A 84 7.72 4.65 7.55
N HIS A 85 6.55 5.05 7.02
CA HIS A 85 6.37 6.29 6.27
C HIS A 85 6.92 7.53 7.01
N PRO A 86 6.60 7.78 8.31
CA PRO A 86 7.07 8.99 8.99
C PRO A 86 8.60 9.11 9.02
N HIS A 87 9.30 8.01 9.27
CA HIS A 87 10.77 8.00 9.33
C HIS A 87 11.39 8.21 7.94
N ILE A 88 10.84 7.56 6.90
CA ILE A 88 11.29 7.75 5.53
C ILE A 88 11.06 9.19 5.08
N PHE A 89 9.88 9.76 5.35
CA PHE A 89 9.59 11.14 4.96
C PHE A 89 10.51 12.13 5.67
N GLN A 90 10.72 11.97 6.97
CA GLN A 90 11.57 12.86 7.78
C GLN A 90 13.00 12.94 7.24
N THR A 91 13.53 11.82 6.76
CA THR A 91 14.89 11.72 6.21
C THR A 91 14.95 12.12 4.74
N MET A 92 13.88 11.92 3.97
CA MET A 92 13.80 12.24 2.54
C MET A 92 13.55 13.72 2.27
N VAL A 93 12.62 14.35 3.01
CA VAL A 93 12.10 15.71 2.73
C VAL A 93 13.23 16.74 2.55
N PRO A 94 14.26 16.83 3.41
CA PRO A 94 15.34 17.81 3.28
C PRO A 94 16.15 17.72 1.98
N HIS A 95 16.02 16.62 1.23
CA HIS A 95 16.82 16.33 0.04
C HIS A 95 15.99 16.36 -1.27
N LEU A 96 14.68 16.61 -1.18
CA LEU A 96 13.80 16.70 -2.35
C LEU A 96 14.16 17.90 -3.24
N LYS A 97 14.03 17.69 -4.55
CA LYS A 97 14.31 18.68 -5.61
C LYS A 97 13.09 18.90 -6.48
N ASN A 98 13.03 20.08 -7.11
CA ASN A 98 11.97 20.41 -8.07
C ASN A 98 11.95 19.42 -9.23
N GLY A 99 10.76 19.08 -9.70
CA GLY A 99 10.53 18.21 -10.85
C GLY A 99 10.50 16.72 -10.54
N GLN A 100 10.78 16.31 -9.29
CA GLN A 100 10.71 14.90 -8.91
C GLN A 100 9.27 14.39 -8.80
N HIS A 101 9.09 13.11 -9.10
CA HIS A 101 7.83 12.37 -8.91
C HIS A 101 7.98 11.41 -7.72
N VAL A 102 7.27 11.66 -6.62
CA VAL A 102 7.26 10.78 -5.45
C VAL A 102 6.02 9.88 -5.50
N ILE A 103 6.22 8.56 -5.48
CA ILE A 103 5.15 7.56 -5.63
C ILE A 103 5.16 6.59 -4.44
N ILE A 104 4.09 6.60 -3.64
CA ILE A 104 3.95 5.81 -2.41
C ILE A 104 3.19 4.51 -2.68
N VAL A 105 3.75 3.36 -2.27
CA VAL A 105 3.23 2.03 -2.61
C VAL A 105 3.30 1.08 -1.40
N PRO A 106 2.17 0.77 -0.73
CA PRO A 106 0.87 1.44 -0.84
C PRO A 106 0.85 2.81 -0.16
N GLY A 107 -0.11 3.67 -0.53
CA GLY A 107 -0.29 5.02 0.02
C GLY A 107 -0.66 5.06 1.50
N ASN A 108 -1.84 4.53 1.84
CA ASN A 108 -2.37 4.44 3.19
C ASN A 108 -2.29 5.77 3.97
N TYR A 109 -2.78 6.85 3.35
CA TYR A 109 -2.75 8.24 3.81
C TYR A 109 -1.34 8.83 3.96
N GLY A 110 -0.33 8.13 3.41
CA GLY A 110 1.06 8.58 3.40
C GLY A 110 1.23 9.88 2.61
N SER A 111 0.44 10.08 1.55
CA SER A 111 0.50 11.29 0.74
C SER A 111 0.12 12.56 1.53
N PHE A 112 -0.95 12.51 2.34
CA PHE A 112 -1.34 13.58 3.25
C PHE A 112 -0.25 13.87 4.28
N SER A 113 0.27 12.82 4.93
CA SER A 113 1.35 12.97 5.92
C SER A 113 2.62 13.58 5.32
N LEU A 114 2.97 13.20 4.09
CA LEU A 114 4.12 13.77 3.38
C LEU A 114 3.90 15.25 3.03
N LYS A 115 2.69 15.61 2.56
CA LYS A 115 2.34 17.00 2.26
C LYS A 115 2.40 17.88 3.50
N GLU A 116 1.88 17.40 4.62
CA GLU A 116 1.96 18.12 5.90
C GLU A 116 3.40 18.26 6.39
N MET A 117 4.24 17.26 6.15
CA MET A 117 5.66 17.37 6.48
C MET A 117 6.38 18.39 5.60
N ILE A 118 6.06 18.45 4.30
CA ILE A 118 6.63 19.42 3.35
C ILE A 118 6.17 20.84 3.71
N SER A 119 4.88 21.04 3.99
CA SER A 119 4.32 22.37 4.33
C SER A 119 4.97 22.98 5.59
N ASN A 120 5.37 22.13 6.53
CA ASN A 120 6.05 22.52 7.77
C ASN A 120 7.60 22.59 7.63
N SER A 121 8.14 22.25 6.47
CA SER A 121 9.59 22.23 6.25
C SER A 121 10.09 23.54 5.61
N VAL A 122 11.39 23.81 5.74
CA VAL A 122 12.02 24.97 5.07
C VAL A 122 12.20 24.77 3.56
N VAL A 123 12.03 23.53 3.08
CA VAL A 123 12.08 23.20 1.67
C VAL A 123 10.66 23.22 1.11
N ASN A 124 10.48 23.79 -0.08
CA ASN A 124 9.18 23.81 -0.75
C ASN A 124 9.36 23.34 -2.20
N PRO A 125 9.62 22.04 -2.41
CA PRO A 125 9.93 21.52 -3.72
C PRO A 125 8.64 21.41 -4.56
N ASN A 126 8.71 21.85 -5.82
CA ASN A 126 7.64 21.63 -6.79
C ASN A 126 7.73 20.19 -7.34
N ILE A 127 7.03 19.27 -6.69
CA ILE A 127 7.01 17.83 -7.01
C ILE A 127 5.58 17.35 -7.24
N SER A 128 5.42 16.16 -7.81
CA SER A 128 4.15 15.43 -7.74
C SER A 128 4.24 14.36 -6.65
N ILE A 129 3.14 14.15 -5.94
CA ILE A 129 2.97 13.07 -4.97
C ILE A 129 1.84 12.18 -5.48
N SER A 130 2.14 10.90 -5.65
CA SER A 130 1.19 9.90 -6.13
C SER A 130 1.14 8.71 -5.19
N GLU A 131 0.05 7.97 -5.22
CA GLU A 131 -0.01 6.71 -4.50
C GLU A 131 -0.94 5.68 -5.12
N THR A 132 -0.70 4.43 -4.76
CA THR A 132 -1.53 3.29 -5.14
C THR A 132 -2.18 2.71 -3.89
N ALA A 133 -3.38 2.14 -4.05
CA ALA A 133 -4.09 1.50 -2.96
C ALA A 133 -3.39 0.21 -2.45
N SER A 134 -2.47 -0.40 -3.22
CA SER A 134 -1.85 -1.68 -2.89
C SER A 134 -0.62 -1.95 -3.78
N LEU A 135 0.16 -2.99 -3.48
CA LEU A 135 1.27 -3.43 -4.33
C LEU A 135 0.77 -4.05 -5.66
N PRO A 136 1.53 -3.94 -6.77
CA PRO A 136 1.21 -4.54 -8.07
C PRO A 136 1.30 -6.07 -8.12
N TYR A 137 1.89 -6.70 -7.11
CA TYR A 137 2.06 -8.15 -7.04
C TYR A 137 2.09 -8.67 -5.61
N ALA A 138 1.68 -9.93 -5.46
CA ALA A 138 1.98 -10.74 -4.30
C ALA A 138 3.37 -11.35 -4.46
N CYS A 139 4.30 -10.98 -3.58
CA CYS A 139 5.71 -11.36 -3.70
C CYS A 139 6.37 -11.66 -2.36
N ARG A 140 7.41 -12.51 -2.40
CA ARG A 140 8.33 -12.77 -1.27
C ARG A 140 9.76 -12.91 -1.77
N ILE A 141 10.70 -12.36 -1.01
CA ILE A 141 12.13 -12.59 -1.18
C ILE A 141 12.37 -14.10 -1.05
N SER A 142 13.03 -14.69 -2.04
CA SER A 142 13.44 -16.09 -2.03
C SER A 142 14.95 -16.24 -1.82
N ASN A 143 15.73 -15.20 -2.14
CA ASN A 143 17.16 -15.12 -1.84
C ASN A 143 17.62 -13.65 -1.80
N TYR A 144 18.87 -13.35 -1.43
CA TYR A 144 19.38 -11.98 -1.29
C TYR A 144 19.08 -11.11 -2.53
N ASN A 145 19.27 -11.61 -3.75
CA ASN A 145 19.00 -10.87 -4.99
C ASN A 145 17.79 -11.37 -5.80
N THR A 146 16.94 -12.25 -5.23
CA THR A 146 15.82 -12.85 -5.97
C THR A 146 14.51 -12.70 -5.21
N VAL A 147 13.48 -12.25 -5.91
CA VAL A 147 12.09 -12.18 -5.42
C VAL A 147 11.21 -13.12 -6.22
N MET A 148 10.42 -13.94 -5.52
CA MET A 148 9.35 -14.74 -6.11
C MET A 148 8.09 -13.88 -6.24
N ILE A 149 7.55 -13.81 -7.45
CA ILE A 149 6.28 -13.19 -7.80
C ILE A 149 5.26 -14.32 -7.93
N TYR A 150 4.44 -14.49 -6.90
CA TYR A 150 3.39 -15.52 -6.89
C TYR A 150 2.25 -15.15 -7.82
N LYS A 151 1.89 -13.87 -7.83
CA LYS A 151 0.81 -13.35 -8.66
C LYS A 151 1.00 -11.88 -8.95
N LYS A 152 0.83 -11.48 -10.20
CA LYS A 152 0.70 -10.08 -10.61
C LYS A 152 -0.77 -9.69 -10.72
N LYS A 153 -1.05 -8.41 -10.46
CA LYS A 153 -2.35 -7.81 -10.77
C LYS A 153 -2.42 -7.48 -12.26
N PHE A 154 -3.61 -7.43 -12.84
CA PHE A 154 -3.81 -7.02 -14.23
C PHE A 154 -3.86 -5.50 -14.36
N GLN A 155 -4.64 -4.84 -13.51
CA GLN A 155 -4.84 -3.40 -13.58
C GLN A 155 -4.88 -2.76 -12.19
N MET A 156 -4.40 -1.53 -12.04
CA MET A 156 -4.43 -0.80 -10.78
C MET A 156 -4.70 0.69 -10.97
N LYS A 157 -5.36 1.29 -9.97
CA LYS A 157 -5.48 2.75 -9.88
C LYS A 157 -4.23 3.37 -9.27
N ILE A 158 -3.89 4.55 -9.76
CA ILE A 158 -2.94 5.48 -9.16
C ILE A 158 -3.54 6.88 -9.24
N ALA A 159 -3.45 7.63 -8.14
CA ALA A 159 -3.82 9.04 -8.12
C ALA A 159 -2.59 9.90 -7.81
N THR A 160 -2.62 11.13 -8.29
CA THR A 160 -1.52 12.10 -8.16
C THR A 160 -2.09 13.45 -7.76
N SER A 161 -1.32 14.15 -6.93
CA SER A 161 -1.45 15.58 -6.73
C SER A 161 -0.14 16.31 -7.04
N PRO A 162 -0.17 17.45 -7.75
CA PRO A 162 -1.37 18.03 -8.35
C PRO A 162 -1.94 17.16 -9.49
N VAL A 163 -3.28 17.13 -9.63
CA VAL A 163 -4.00 16.26 -10.60
C VAL A 163 -3.51 16.44 -12.04
N ASP A 164 -3.03 17.62 -12.42
CA ASP A 164 -2.48 17.89 -13.76
C ASP A 164 -1.22 17.06 -14.07
N LYS A 165 -0.56 16.47 -13.06
CA LYS A 165 0.57 15.54 -13.22
C LYS A 165 0.16 14.08 -13.37
N ASN A 166 -1.13 13.75 -13.24
CA ASN A 166 -1.60 12.36 -13.35
C ASN A 166 -1.12 11.67 -14.63
N GLN A 167 -1.22 12.33 -15.79
CA GLN A 167 -0.84 11.71 -17.06
C GLN A 167 0.66 11.39 -17.10
N ALA A 168 1.51 12.32 -16.65
CA ALA A 168 2.96 12.09 -16.62
C ALA A 168 3.33 10.89 -15.74
N VAL A 169 2.70 10.77 -14.56
CA VAL A 169 2.92 9.64 -13.65
C VAL A 169 2.38 8.33 -14.25
N LEU A 170 1.22 8.36 -14.91
CA LEU A 170 0.68 7.19 -15.61
C LEU A 170 1.59 6.70 -16.73
N ASP A 171 2.19 7.62 -17.49
CA ASP A 171 3.13 7.27 -18.56
C ASP A 171 4.38 6.59 -17.97
N ILE A 172 4.92 7.13 -16.87
CA ILE A 172 6.04 6.53 -16.13
C ILE A 172 5.68 5.11 -15.64
N MET A 173 4.55 4.96 -14.96
CA MET A 173 4.13 3.67 -14.39
C MET A 173 3.86 2.64 -15.49
N ASN A 174 3.16 3.02 -16.54
CA ASN A 174 2.85 2.11 -17.64
C ASN A 174 4.07 1.78 -18.51
N ASP A 175 5.12 2.61 -18.53
CA ASP A 175 6.37 2.24 -19.18
C ASP A 175 7.19 1.26 -18.34
N VAL A 176 7.33 1.50 -17.01
CA VAL A 176 8.03 0.61 -16.08
C VAL A 176 7.37 -0.78 -16.03
N PHE A 177 6.05 -0.82 -15.94
CA PHE A 177 5.30 -2.08 -15.82
C PHE A 177 4.86 -2.65 -17.17
N SER A 178 4.71 -1.84 -18.20
CA SER A 178 4.50 -2.28 -19.59
C SER A 178 3.38 -3.31 -19.73
N ASP A 179 3.73 -4.54 -20.13
CA ASP A 179 2.83 -5.66 -20.38
C ASP A 179 2.54 -6.48 -19.11
N THR A 180 3.10 -6.11 -17.96
CA THR A 180 2.89 -6.82 -16.69
C THR A 180 1.64 -6.34 -15.95
N VAL A 181 1.55 -5.05 -15.63
CA VAL A 181 0.45 -4.43 -14.88
C VAL A 181 0.10 -3.10 -15.53
N ARG A 182 -1.18 -2.87 -15.82
CA ARG A 182 -1.65 -1.60 -16.37
C ARG A 182 -2.12 -0.67 -15.27
N PHE A 183 -1.64 0.57 -15.28
CA PHE A 183 -2.08 1.63 -14.38
C PHE A 183 -3.06 2.56 -15.09
N PHE A 184 -4.07 3.02 -14.36
CA PHE A 184 -5.04 4.01 -14.82
C PHE A 184 -5.37 5.02 -13.72
N ALA A 185 -5.91 6.16 -14.11
CA ALA A 185 -6.13 7.29 -13.21
C ALA A 185 -7.19 6.96 -12.13
N GLY A 186 -6.83 7.22 -10.88
CA GLY A 186 -7.78 7.58 -9.83
C GLY A 186 -8.08 9.09 -9.88
N SER A 187 -9.13 9.52 -9.19
CA SER A 187 -9.57 10.92 -9.15
C SER A 187 -8.65 11.79 -8.29
N ASN A 188 -8.29 11.33 -7.09
CA ASN A 188 -7.43 12.03 -6.14
C ASN A 188 -6.83 11.05 -5.12
N LEU A 189 -5.91 11.55 -4.30
CA LEU A 189 -5.19 10.75 -3.29
C LEU A 189 -6.13 10.07 -2.28
N LEU A 190 -7.17 10.79 -1.81
CA LEU A 190 -8.12 10.26 -0.83
C LEU A 190 -8.94 9.06 -1.36
N GLU A 191 -9.22 9.02 -2.67
CA GLU A 191 -9.79 7.82 -3.29
C GLU A 191 -8.89 6.60 -3.09
N MET A 192 -7.57 6.76 -3.28
CA MET A 192 -6.62 5.65 -3.17
C MET A 192 -6.49 5.13 -1.74
N ASP A 193 -6.54 6.05 -0.77
CA ASP A 193 -6.48 5.73 0.65
C ASP A 193 -7.69 4.92 1.11
N LEU A 194 -8.88 5.28 0.63
CA LEU A 194 -10.11 4.57 0.94
C LEU A 194 -10.32 3.32 0.06
N ASP A 195 -9.59 3.14 -1.04
CA ASP A 195 -9.72 1.97 -1.90
C ASP A 195 -8.84 0.78 -1.51
N ASN A 196 -7.99 0.88 -0.49
CA ASN A 196 -7.17 -0.27 -0.11
C ASN A 196 -8.04 -1.46 0.36
N ILE A 197 -8.11 -2.52 -0.46
CA ILE A 197 -8.89 -3.75 -0.18
C ILE A 197 -8.50 -4.46 1.11
N ASN A 198 -7.28 -4.25 1.61
CA ASN A 198 -6.83 -4.81 2.88
C ASN A 198 -7.74 -4.37 4.03
N TYR A 199 -8.33 -3.17 3.93
CA TYR A 199 -9.35 -2.65 4.83
C TYR A 199 -10.42 -3.71 5.13
N THR A 200 -10.97 -4.31 4.08
CA THR A 200 -12.06 -5.29 4.17
C THR A 200 -11.53 -6.70 4.39
N LEU A 201 -10.42 -7.05 3.72
CA LEU A 201 -9.95 -8.43 3.65
C LEU A 201 -9.15 -8.91 4.88
N HIS A 202 -8.61 -8.00 5.68
CA HIS A 202 -7.62 -8.37 6.69
C HIS A 202 -8.16 -8.36 8.14
N PRO A 203 -8.54 -7.22 8.75
CA PRO A 203 -8.65 -7.20 10.21
C PRO A 203 -9.88 -7.95 10.71
N LEU A 204 -11.05 -7.76 10.07
CA LEU A 204 -12.29 -8.41 10.50
C LEU A 204 -12.17 -9.95 10.43
N PRO A 205 -11.72 -10.58 9.33
CA PRO A 205 -11.55 -12.03 9.30
C PRO A 205 -10.49 -12.54 10.28
N ALA A 206 -9.40 -11.81 10.49
CA ALA A 206 -8.38 -12.19 11.45
C ALA A 206 -8.95 -12.20 12.89
N LEU A 207 -9.75 -11.19 13.25
CA LEU A 207 -10.41 -11.11 14.56
C LEU A 207 -11.47 -12.21 14.74
N LEU A 208 -12.26 -12.50 13.71
CA LEU A 208 -13.28 -13.56 13.78
C LEU A 208 -12.69 -14.98 13.84
N ASN A 209 -11.40 -15.15 13.50
CA ASN A 209 -10.67 -16.41 13.59
C ASN A 209 -9.54 -16.41 14.62
N TYR A 210 -9.50 -15.43 15.53
CA TYR A 210 -8.36 -15.17 16.43
C TYR A 210 -7.84 -16.44 17.14
N GLY A 211 -8.75 -17.20 17.76
CA GLY A 211 -8.39 -18.41 18.49
C GLY A 211 -7.98 -19.60 17.61
N ASP A 212 -8.38 -19.64 16.33
CA ASP A 212 -7.94 -20.69 15.40
C ASP A 212 -6.54 -20.37 14.85
N ILE A 213 -6.28 -19.09 14.57
CA ILE A 213 -4.94 -18.60 14.22
C ILE A 213 -3.95 -18.92 15.34
N GLU A 214 -4.31 -18.68 16.61
CA GLU A 214 -3.43 -18.98 17.74
C GLU A 214 -3.15 -20.49 17.90
N LYS A 215 -4.13 -21.34 17.59
CA LYS A 215 -3.94 -22.80 17.64
C LYS A 215 -3.10 -23.32 16.48
N ASN A 216 -3.24 -22.71 15.30
CA ASN A 216 -2.71 -23.22 14.04
C ASN A 216 -1.87 -22.16 13.28
N PRO A 217 -0.92 -21.45 13.91
CA PRO A 217 -0.28 -20.28 13.32
C PRO A 217 0.52 -20.59 12.05
N GLU A 218 1.10 -21.78 11.93
CA GLU A 218 1.93 -22.15 10.77
C GLU A 218 1.10 -22.70 9.60
N THR A 219 -0.14 -23.12 9.84
CA THR A 219 -0.97 -23.84 8.84
C THR A 219 -2.27 -23.14 8.49
N PHE A 220 -2.72 -22.18 9.31
CA PHE A 220 -3.94 -21.43 9.05
C PHE A 220 -3.81 -20.63 7.74
N ARG A 221 -4.79 -20.79 6.84
CA ARG A 221 -4.85 -20.08 5.57
C ARG A 221 -5.87 -18.96 5.68
N HIS A 222 -5.40 -17.74 5.96
CA HIS A 222 -6.26 -16.57 6.21
C HIS A 222 -7.46 -16.45 5.28
N TYR A 223 -7.22 -16.58 3.97
CA TYR A 223 -8.27 -16.43 2.97
C TYR A 223 -9.11 -17.69 2.78
N VAL A 224 -8.51 -18.87 2.78
CA VAL A 224 -9.23 -20.12 2.43
C VAL A 224 -9.98 -20.69 3.62
N ASP A 225 -9.38 -20.64 4.81
CA ASP A 225 -9.98 -21.13 6.06
C ASP A 225 -10.79 -20.03 6.77
N GLY A 226 -10.25 -18.80 6.79
CA GLY A 226 -10.80 -17.71 7.59
C GLY A 226 -12.01 -17.00 7.00
N LEU A 227 -12.20 -17.03 5.68
CA LEU A 227 -13.38 -16.45 5.04
C LEU A 227 -14.41 -17.56 4.84
N THR A 228 -15.31 -17.74 5.81
CA THR A 228 -16.48 -18.62 5.69
C THR A 228 -17.69 -17.84 5.16
N PRO A 229 -18.81 -18.47 4.75
CA PRO A 229 -19.96 -17.75 4.18
C PRO A 229 -20.48 -16.60 5.05
N LEU A 230 -20.71 -16.83 6.35
CA LEU A 230 -21.23 -15.79 7.26
C LEU A 230 -20.20 -14.71 7.59
N ILE A 231 -18.91 -15.06 7.65
CA ILE A 231 -17.82 -14.07 7.78
C ILE A 231 -17.78 -13.19 6.53
N SER A 232 -17.87 -13.80 5.34
CA SER A 232 -17.94 -13.08 4.07
C SER A 232 -19.13 -12.12 4.02
N GLU A 233 -20.29 -12.47 4.56
CA GLU A 233 -21.44 -11.56 4.64
C GLU A 233 -21.13 -10.34 5.52
N GLN A 234 -20.47 -10.52 6.66
CA GLN A 234 -20.09 -9.36 7.50
C GLN A 234 -19.03 -8.49 6.84
N MET A 235 -18.08 -9.08 6.12
CA MET A 235 -17.10 -8.34 5.33
C MET A 235 -17.76 -7.52 4.22
N MET A 236 -18.83 -8.02 3.59
CA MET A 236 -19.56 -7.26 2.58
C MET A 236 -20.23 -6.03 3.19
N LYS A 237 -20.85 -6.16 4.37
CA LYS A 237 -21.39 -5.02 5.12
C LYS A 237 -20.32 -4.01 5.54
N MET A 238 -19.14 -4.50 5.94
CA MET A 238 -18.00 -3.65 6.27
C MET A 238 -17.49 -2.86 5.06
N ASP A 239 -17.52 -3.47 3.87
CA ASP A 239 -17.22 -2.77 2.62
C ASP A 239 -18.29 -1.71 2.30
N GLU A 240 -19.58 -2.00 2.57
CA GLU A 240 -20.67 -1.02 2.43
C GLU A 240 -20.47 0.22 3.33
N GLU A 241 -19.98 0.06 4.57
CA GLU A 241 -19.62 1.19 5.44
C GLU A 241 -18.57 2.08 4.76
N ARG A 242 -17.49 1.47 4.23
CA ARG A 242 -16.41 2.18 3.53
C ARG A 242 -16.92 2.92 2.29
N LEU A 243 -17.76 2.26 1.49
CA LEU A 243 -18.37 2.86 0.30
C LEU A 243 -19.31 4.03 0.67
N ALA A 244 -20.04 3.93 1.78
CA ALA A 244 -20.90 5.01 2.27
C ALA A 244 -20.10 6.24 2.70
N VAL A 245 -18.96 6.05 3.38
CA VAL A 245 -18.03 7.13 3.73
C VAL A 245 -17.47 7.79 2.47
N GLY A 246 -16.99 7.00 1.51
CA GLY A 246 -16.51 7.52 0.23
C GLY A 246 -17.56 8.37 -0.48
N LYS A 247 -18.80 7.89 -0.55
CA LYS A 247 -19.92 8.64 -1.14
C LYS A 247 -20.19 9.95 -0.41
N ALA A 248 -20.17 9.96 0.92
CA ALA A 248 -20.39 11.16 1.73
C ALA A 248 -19.26 12.19 1.57
N LEU A 249 -18.04 11.75 1.24
CA LEU A 249 -16.90 12.58 0.87
C LEU A 249 -16.90 13.03 -0.60
N GLY A 250 -17.92 12.64 -1.39
CA GLY A 250 -18.00 12.96 -2.81
C GLY A 250 -17.11 12.10 -3.72
N LEU A 251 -16.63 10.96 -3.24
CA LEU A 251 -15.78 10.03 -3.98
C LEU A 251 -16.60 8.89 -4.61
N THR A 252 -16.05 8.29 -5.66
CA THR A 252 -16.57 7.06 -6.28
C THR A 252 -15.57 5.93 -6.07
N LEU A 253 -15.76 5.18 -4.99
CA LEU A 253 -14.91 4.04 -4.63
C LEU A 253 -15.35 2.77 -5.38
N LEU A 254 -14.41 1.86 -5.61
CA LEU A 254 -14.73 0.51 -6.09
C LEU A 254 -15.03 -0.40 -4.90
N SER A 255 -16.05 -1.25 -5.02
CA SER A 255 -16.24 -2.32 -4.03
C SER A 255 -14.99 -3.21 -3.96
N THR A 256 -14.72 -3.81 -2.80
CA THR A 256 -13.59 -4.72 -2.66
C THR A 256 -13.71 -5.89 -3.66
N MET A 257 -14.92 -6.35 -3.96
CA MET A 257 -15.15 -7.38 -4.98
C MET A 257 -14.76 -6.90 -6.38
N ASP A 258 -15.20 -5.71 -6.79
CA ASP A 258 -14.86 -5.16 -8.11
C ASP A 258 -13.35 -4.94 -8.25
N GLN A 259 -12.68 -4.52 -7.18
CA GLN A 259 -11.22 -4.41 -7.15
C GLN A 259 -10.54 -5.78 -7.29
N LEU A 260 -11.02 -6.82 -6.61
CA LEU A 260 -10.52 -8.17 -6.76
C LEU A 260 -10.67 -8.69 -8.21
N MET A 261 -11.80 -8.39 -8.86
CA MET A 261 -12.01 -8.74 -10.27
C MET A 261 -11.08 -7.96 -11.21
N MET A 262 -10.86 -6.67 -10.93
CA MET A 262 -9.90 -5.83 -11.66
C MET A 262 -8.46 -6.34 -11.50
N TYR A 263 -8.10 -6.77 -10.29
CA TYR A 263 -6.76 -7.24 -9.97
C TYR A 263 -6.45 -8.61 -10.57
N TYR A 264 -7.34 -9.60 -10.44
CA TYR A 264 -6.99 -11.00 -10.75
C TYR A 264 -7.90 -11.67 -11.77
N GLY A 265 -8.81 -10.91 -12.38
CA GLY A 265 -9.68 -11.36 -13.46
C GLY A 265 -11.13 -11.54 -13.03
N GLN A 266 -12.02 -11.38 -14.00
CA GLN A 266 -13.46 -11.49 -13.82
C GLN A 266 -13.89 -12.95 -13.61
N ASN A 267 -14.79 -13.18 -12.66
CA ASN A 267 -15.48 -14.46 -12.45
C ASN A 267 -16.94 -14.23 -12.03
N LYS A 268 -17.65 -15.30 -11.62
CA LYS A 268 -19.09 -15.25 -11.26
C LYS A 268 -19.35 -15.17 -9.74
N SER A 269 -18.30 -15.03 -8.93
CA SER A 269 -18.41 -14.98 -7.48
C SER A 269 -19.16 -13.72 -7.05
N LYS A 270 -20.08 -13.90 -6.11
CA LYS A 270 -20.90 -12.84 -5.52
C LYS A 270 -20.49 -12.52 -4.09
N THR A 271 -19.76 -13.42 -3.45
CA THR A 271 -19.27 -13.28 -2.07
C THR A 271 -17.76 -13.48 -2.03
N TYR A 272 -17.09 -12.93 -1.02
CA TYR A 272 -15.65 -13.17 -0.82
C TYR A 272 -15.36 -14.65 -0.59
N TYR A 273 -16.24 -15.38 0.11
CA TYR A 273 -16.17 -16.85 0.23
C TYR A 273 -16.10 -17.55 -1.13
N GLU A 274 -17.03 -17.22 -2.04
CA GLU A 274 -17.03 -17.78 -3.40
C GLU A 274 -15.79 -17.34 -4.18
N TYR A 275 -15.31 -16.11 -4.00
CA TYR A 275 -14.15 -15.59 -4.70
C TYR A 275 -12.87 -16.32 -4.28
N VAL A 276 -12.60 -16.44 -2.98
CA VAL A 276 -11.36 -17.06 -2.49
C VAL A 276 -11.27 -18.56 -2.81
N ASN A 277 -12.42 -19.23 -2.96
CA ASN A 277 -12.53 -20.62 -3.39
C ASN A 277 -12.60 -20.79 -4.92
N SER A 278 -12.58 -19.71 -5.69
CA SER A 278 -12.62 -19.76 -7.15
C SER A 278 -11.29 -20.24 -7.76
N ARG A 279 -11.29 -20.49 -9.06
CA ARG A 279 -10.05 -20.87 -9.78
C ARG A 279 -9.11 -19.67 -9.94
N GLU A 280 -9.68 -18.48 -10.06
CA GLU A 280 -9.01 -17.21 -10.29
C GLU A 280 -8.37 -16.62 -9.02
N SER A 281 -8.77 -17.12 -7.83
CA SER A 281 -8.23 -16.70 -6.53
C SER A 281 -6.70 -16.79 -6.47
N PRO A 282 -6.01 -15.69 -6.11
CA PRO A 282 -4.55 -15.69 -5.93
C PRO A 282 -4.13 -16.19 -4.54
N TYR A 283 -5.07 -16.58 -3.68
CA TYR A 283 -4.84 -16.73 -2.25
C TYR A 283 -4.60 -18.16 -1.77
N LYS A 284 -4.60 -19.15 -2.68
CA LYS A 284 -4.50 -20.57 -2.34
C LYS A 284 -3.20 -20.95 -1.63
N ASP A 285 -2.11 -20.27 -1.98
CA ASP A 285 -0.78 -20.56 -1.48
C ASP A 285 -0.37 -19.67 -0.28
N ILE A 286 -1.31 -18.88 0.25
CA ILE A 286 -1.06 -18.04 1.43
C ILE A 286 -1.38 -18.85 2.68
N VAL A 287 -0.33 -19.35 3.31
CA VAL A 287 -0.36 -20.19 4.50
C VAL A 287 0.45 -19.52 5.61
N GLY A 288 -0.02 -19.67 6.84
CA GLY A 288 0.62 -19.13 8.01
C GLY A 288 0.07 -17.76 8.37
N HIS A 289 -0.26 -17.58 9.65
CA HIS A 289 -0.81 -16.34 10.15
C HIS A 289 -0.47 -16.11 11.62
N ASN A 290 -0.52 -14.85 12.04
CA ASN A 290 -0.28 -14.46 13.41
C ASN A 290 -1.25 -13.35 13.79
N VAL A 291 -1.85 -13.43 14.97
CA VAL A 291 -2.80 -12.42 15.46
C VAL A 291 -2.16 -11.04 15.68
N LYS A 292 -0.84 -10.96 15.84
CA LYS A 292 -0.05 -9.72 15.86
C LYS A 292 0.56 -9.37 14.49
N SER A 293 0.12 -10.02 13.41
CA SER A 293 0.56 -9.70 12.06
C SER A 293 0.10 -8.30 11.63
N ARG A 294 0.65 -7.83 10.50
CA ARG A 294 0.32 -6.53 9.89
C ARG A 294 -1.15 -6.43 9.46
N TYR A 295 -1.87 -7.55 9.35
CA TYR A 295 -3.31 -7.56 9.11
C TYR A 295 -4.09 -6.91 10.26
N ILE A 296 -3.48 -6.79 11.45
CA ILE A 296 -4.01 -6.00 12.54
C ILE A 296 -3.08 -4.82 12.85
N THR A 297 -1.77 -5.07 13.01
CA THR A 297 -0.82 -4.06 13.50
C THR A 297 -0.50 -2.94 12.51
N GLU A 298 -0.85 -3.10 11.22
CA GLU A 298 -0.73 -2.05 10.19
C GLU A 298 -2.12 -1.61 9.72
N ASP A 299 -2.97 -2.55 9.29
CA ASP A 299 -4.24 -2.22 8.63
C ASP A 299 -5.27 -1.57 9.58
N VAL A 300 -5.30 -1.94 10.88
CA VAL A 300 -6.19 -1.26 11.84
C VAL A 300 -5.78 0.20 12.06
N PRO A 301 -4.54 0.50 12.52
CA PRO A 301 -4.15 1.88 12.74
C PRO A 301 -4.04 2.72 11.46
N CYS A 302 -3.71 2.12 10.31
CA CYS A 302 -3.44 2.89 9.08
C CYS A 302 -4.61 2.93 8.09
N LEU A 303 -5.63 2.05 8.22
CA LEU A 303 -6.79 2.05 7.33
C LEU A 303 -8.10 2.25 8.09
N HIS A 304 -8.36 1.47 9.15
CA HIS A 304 -9.63 1.53 9.89
C HIS A 304 -9.76 2.82 10.67
N VAL A 305 -8.71 3.19 11.41
CA VAL A 305 -8.72 4.41 12.23
C VAL A 305 -8.95 5.67 11.38
N PRO A 306 -8.18 5.96 10.31
CA PRO A 306 -8.45 7.14 9.50
C PRO A 306 -9.82 7.12 8.83
N ALA A 307 -10.29 5.96 8.35
CA ALA A 307 -11.64 5.83 7.80
C ALA A 307 -12.73 6.17 8.83
N LEU A 308 -12.61 5.69 10.08
CA LEU A 308 -13.53 6.05 11.17
C LEU A 308 -13.51 7.54 11.49
N LYS A 309 -12.33 8.17 11.50
CA LYS A 309 -12.25 9.62 11.75
C LYS A 309 -12.91 10.42 10.63
N LEU A 310 -12.71 10.02 9.38
CA LEU A 310 -13.39 10.62 8.23
C LEU A 310 -14.90 10.38 8.28
N ALA A 311 -15.34 9.19 8.66
CA ALA A 311 -16.76 8.86 8.81
C ALA A 311 -17.46 9.76 9.85
N ASN A 312 -16.81 9.97 11.00
CA ASN A 312 -17.30 10.90 12.02
C ASN A 312 -17.41 12.33 11.49
N LEU A 313 -16.44 12.79 10.69
CA LEU A 313 -16.45 14.12 10.07
C LEU A 313 -17.67 14.30 9.14
N VAL A 314 -18.07 13.26 8.42
CA VAL A 314 -19.22 13.30 7.49
C VAL A 314 -20.52 12.72 8.06
N GLY A 315 -20.56 12.36 9.35
CA GLY A 315 -21.76 11.84 10.02
C GLY A 315 -22.22 10.47 9.54
N VAL A 316 -21.30 9.60 9.09
CA VAL A 316 -21.59 8.22 8.67
C VAL A 316 -21.19 7.25 9.78
N GLU A 317 -22.10 6.35 10.15
CA GLU A 317 -21.81 5.29 11.13
C GLU A 317 -21.06 4.11 10.47
N MET A 318 -20.08 3.56 11.18
CA MET A 318 -19.31 2.38 10.75
C MET A 318 -19.18 1.33 11.88
N PRO A 319 -20.29 0.74 12.34
CA PRO A 319 -20.30 -0.11 13.53
C PRO A 319 -19.36 -1.33 13.46
N ILE A 320 -19.19 -1.96 12.29
CA ILE A 320 -18.30 -3.13 12.13
C ILE A 320 -16.84 -2.68 12.21
N THR A 321 -16.51 -1.59 11.53
CA THR A 321 -15.16 -1.02 11.56
C THR A 321 -14.79 -0.52 12.95
N GLU A 322 -15.72 0.14 13.65
CA GLU A 322 -15.53 0.60 15.02
C GLU A 322 -15.30 -0.59 15.97
N LEU A 323 -16.05 -1.67 15.80
CA LEU A 323 -15.86 -2.91 16.55
C LEU A 323 -14.47 -3.51 16.32
N CYS A 324 -13.99 -3.55 15.07
CA CYS A 324 -12.65 -4.02 14.74
C CYS A 324 -11.58 -3.21 15.50
N VAL A 325 -11.63 -1.88 15.45
CA VAL A 325 -10.66 -1.02 16.14
C VAL A 325 -10.70 -1.24 17.65
N LYS A 326 -11.89 -1.27 18.26
CA LYS A 326 -12.06 -1.49 19.70
C LYS A 326 -11.53 -2.85 20.14
N LEU A 327 -11.91 -3.92 19.43
CA LEU A 327 -11.52 -5.28 19.78
C LEU A 327 -10.02 -5.51 19.59
N SER A 328 -9.43 -5.04 18.48
CA SER A 328 -7.98 -5.08 18.28
C SER A 328 -7.23 -4.34 19.38
N SER A 329 -7.73 -3.17 19.79
CA SER A 329 -7.12 -2.38 20.86
C SER A 329 -7.12 -3.12 22.20
N LEU A 330 -8.26 -3.73 22.55
CA LEU A 330 -8.40 -4.54 23.77
C LEU A 330 -7.49 -5.76 23.77
N LEU A 331 -7.44 -6.50 22.65
CA LEU A 331 -6.64 -7.73 22.54
C LEU A 331 -5.14 -7.44 22.57
N HIS A 332 -4.70 -6.32 22.02
CA HIS A 332 -3.28 -5.99 21.90
C HIS A 332 -2.76 -5.10 23.04
N GLY A 333 -3.65 -4.51 23.85
CA GLY A 333 -3.27 -3.55 24.88
C GLY A 333 -2.68 -2.26 24.30
N VAL A 334 -3.15 -1.86 23.11
CA VAL A 334 -2.70 -0.66 22.38
C VAL A 334 -3.94 0.16 22.05
N ASP A 335 -3.92 1.47 22.31
CA ASP A 335 -5.05 2.33 21.93
C ASP A 335 -4.91 2.75 20.46
N TYR A 336 -5.32 1.85 19.55
CA TYR A 336 -5.22 2.14 18.12
C TYR A 336 -6.05 3.37 17.70
N ALA A 337 -7.13 3.69 18.42
CA ALA A 337 -7.98 4.83 18.08
C ALA A 337 -7.31 6.19 18.28
N SER A 338 -6.33 6.28 19.18
CA SER A 338 -5.50 7.48 19.41
C SER A 338 -4.11 7.36 18.77
N GLU A 339 -3.50 6.18 18.79
CA GLU A 339 -2.16 5.94 18.26
C GLU A 339 -2.11 5.74 16.74
N GLY A 340 -3.23 5.40 16.10
CA GLY A 340 -3.31 5.21 14.65
C GLY A 340 -3.16 6.50 13.85
N THR A 341 -3.46 6.44 12.56
CA THR A 341 -3.46 7.59 11.65
C THR A 341 -4.69 8.46 11.91
N THR A 342 -4.50 9.54 12.68
CA THR A 342 -5.55 10.51 13.03
C THR A 342 -5.60 11.66 12.03
N LEU A 343 -6.71 12.40 11.97
CA LEU A 343 -6.81 13.62 11.15
C LEU A 343 -5.74 14.66 11.49
N GLU A 344 -5.29 14.69 12.75
CA GLU A 344 -4.19 15.56 13.21
C GLU A 344 -2.87 15.17 12.56
N LYS A 345 -2.52 13.87 12.56
CA LYS A 345 -1.30 13.38 11.90
C LYS A 345 -1.33 13.60 10.38
N LEU A 346 -2.53 13.68 9.81
CA LEU A 346 -2.75 13.97 8.40
C LEU A 346 -2.79 15.47 8.07
N GLY A 347 -2.76 16.36 9.08
CA GLY A 347 -2.86 17.81 8.87
C GLY A 347 -4.25 18.31 8.46
N ILE A 348 -5.31 17.55 8.76
CA ILE A 348 -6.68 17.81 8.26
C ILE A 348 -7.77 17.89 9.35
N THR A 349 -7.41 18.01 10.63
CA THR A 349 -8.39 18.06 11.75
C THR A 349 -9.47 19.12 11.56
N ASP A 350 -9.10 20.34 11.16
CA ASP A 350 -10.01 21.48 11.06
C ASP A 350 -10.45 21.79 9.62
N LYS A 351 -10.35 20.80 8.72
CA LYS A 351 -10.63 20.98 7.30
C LYS A 351 -12.05 20.56 6.93
N THR A 352 -12.69 21.33 6.05
CA THR A 352 -13.94 20.90 5.42
C THR A 352 -13.67 19.79 4.39
N VAL A 353 -14.73 19.09 3.96
CA VAL A 353 -14.60 18.07 2.90
C VAL A 353 -13.98 18.67 1.63
N GLU A 354 -14.39 19.88 1.24
CA GLU A 354 -13.85 20.58 0.08
C GLU A 354 -12.35 20.88 0.23
N GLU A 355 -11.91 21.29 1.41
CA GLU A 355 -10.49 21.54 1.70
C GLU A 355 -9.67 20.24 1.68
N ILE A 356 -10.21 19.14 2.24
CA ILE A 356 -9.56 17.83 2.19
C ILE A 356 -9.41 17.36 0.74
N ILE A 357 -10.46 17.50 -0.08
CA ILE A 357 -10.41 17.15 -1.51
C ILE A 357 -9.43 18.05 -2.26
N ALA A 358 -9.35 19.34 -1.93
CA ALA A 358 -8.37 20.25 -2.51
C ALA A 358 -6.93 19.86 -2.15
N ILE A 359 -6.68 19.38 -0.92
CA ILE A 359 -5.39 18.82 -0.50
C ILE A 359 -5.12 17.49 -1.21
N ALA A 360 -6.13 16.66 -1.47
CA ALA A 360 -5.96 15.37 -2.15
C ALA A 360 -5.72 15.51 -3.67
N SER A 361 -6.17 16.62 -4.25
CA SER A 361 -6.04 16.97 -5.66
C SER A 361 -4.72 17.66 -5.93
#